data_AF-A0A163LHK7-F1
#
_entry.id   AF-A0A163LHK7-F1
#
_cell.length_a   1.000
_cell.length_b   1.000
_cell.length_c   1.000
_cell.angle_alpha   90.00
_cell.angle_beta   90.00
_cell.angle_gamma   90.00
#
_symmetry.space_group_name_H-M   'P 1'
#
loop_
_entity.id
_entity.type
_entity.pdbx_description
1 polymer ?
#
loop_
_entity_poly.entity_id
_entity_poly.type
_entity_poly.pdbx_seq_one_letter_code
_entity_poly.pdbx_strand_id
1 'polypeptide(L)' 'MTPRIGKSRLPEWFARTSTKQVDLARYLSVSESYISQVIKGDAQLSVIKMKMTADFFECHMDELVHWIYD' A
#
# COMPACT_ATOMS: atom_id res chain seq x y z
N MET A 1 -8.94 -20.94 9.66
CA MET A 1 -9.34 -19.95 8.65
C MET A 1 -8.10 -19.29 8.08
N THR A 2 -8.04 -19.08 6.77
CA THR A 2 -6.90 -18.41 6.12
C THR A 2 -7.22 -16.92 5.98
N PRO A 3 -6.41 -16.01 6.57
CA PRO A 3 -6.68 -14.59 6.50
C PRO A 3 -6.61 -14.09 5.05
N ARG A 4 -7.53 -13.19 4.68
CA ARG A 4 -7.60 -12.58 3.34
C ARG A 4 -7.13 -11.13 3.40
N ILE A 5 -6.45 -10.69 2.34
CA ILE A 5 -6.07 -9.28 2.16
C ILE A 5 -7.36 -8.45 2.02
N GLY A 6 -7.56 -7.51 2.93
CA GLY A 6 -8.65 -6.54 2.92
C GLY A 6 -8.22 -5.20 2.34
N LYS A 7 -8.70 -4.10 2.94
CA LYS A 7 -8.46 -2.74 2.46
C LYS A 7 -7.00 -2.32 2.61
N SER A 8 -6.53 -1.49 1.69
CA SER A 8 -5.21 -0.85 1.75
C SER A 8 -5.11 0.08 2.97
N ARG A 9 -3.98 0.02 3.68
CA ARG A 9 -3.62 0.94 4.77
C ARG A 9 -2.77 2.12 4.33
N LEU A 10 -2.52 2.27 3.02
CA LEU A 10 -1.74 3.38 2.49
C LEU A 10 -2.25 4.77 2.93
N PRO A 11 -3.58 5.04 3.03
CA PRO A 11 -4.06 6.32 3.56
C PRO A 11 -3.59 6.62 4.98
N GLU A 12 -3.52 5.60 5.85
CA GLU A 12 -3.01 5.75 7.22
C GLU A 12 -1.52 6.08 7.21
N TRP A 13 -0.75 5.42 6.35
CA TRP A 13 0.68 5.67 6.20
C TRP A 13 0.99 7.06 5.63
N PHE A 14 0.20 7.54 4.66
CA PHE A 14 0.30 8.92 4.16
C PHE A 14 -0.11 9.97 5.20
N ALA A 15 -1.01 9.65 6.13
CA ALA A 15 -1.38 10.56 7.22
C ALA A 15 -0.33 10.57 8.34
N ARG A 16 0.35 9.45 8.58
CA ARG A 16 1.42 9.31 9.59
C ARG A 16 2.74 9.91 9.14
N THR A 17 3.01 9.91 7.84
CA THR A 17 4.23 10.43 7.25
C THR A 17 3.96 11.76 6.55
N SER A 18 4.99 12.55 6.24
CA SER A 18 4.85 13.75 5.40
C SER A 18 4.91 13.45 3.89
N THR A 19 4.71 12.18 3.51
CA THR A 19 4.84 11.71 2.11
C THR A 19 3.51 11.77 1.39
N LYS A 20 3.55 11.88 0.06
CA LYS A 20 2.36 11.94 -0.81
C LYS A 20 2.28 10.73 -1.72
N GLN A 21 1.10 10.51 -2.32
CA GLN A 21 0.90 9.44 -3.31
C GLN A 21 1.89 9.55 -4.48
N VAL A 22 2.18 10.77 -4.94
CA VAL A 22 3.18 11.04 -5.99
C VAL A 22 4.60 10.58 -5.60
N ASP A 23 4.98 10.65 -4.32
CA ASP A 23 6.31 10.25 -3.87
C ASP A 23 6.46 8.72 -3.91
N LEU A 24 5.45 8.01 -3.39
CA LEU A 24 5.39 6.56 -3.49
C LEU A 24 5.31 6.10 -4.95
N ALA A 25 4.52 6.78 -5.78
CA ALA A 25 4.40 6.46 -7.20
C ALA A 25 5.74 6.56 -7.94
N ARG A 26 6.51 7.63 -7.66
CA ARG A 26 7.87 7.81 -8.18
C ARG A 26 8.81 6.71 -7.70
N TYR A 27 8.79 6.40 -6.40
CA TYR A 27 9.62 5.34 -5.83
C TYR A 27 9.34 3.95 -6.44
N LEU A 28 8.07 3.66 -6.72
CA LEU A 28 7.63 2.39 -7.31
C LEU A 28 7.68 2.35 -8.85
N SER A 29 8.09 3.44 -9.50
CA SER A 29 8.05 3.63 -10.96
C SER A 29 6.67 3.31 -11.56
N VAL A 30 5.61 3.87 -10.95
CA VAL A 30 4.20 3.74 -11.39
C VAL A 30 3.53 5.11 -11.49
N SER A 31 2.31 5.16 -12.04
CA SER A 31 1.52 6.38 -12.04
C SER A 31 0.91 6.65 -10.67
N GLU A 32 0.70 7.93 -10.33
CA GLU A 32 -0.05 8.30 -9.12
C GLU A 32 -1.49 7.75 -9.15
N SER A 33 -2.10 7.69 -10.34
CA SER A 33 -3.42 7.07 -10.54
C SER A 33 -3.44 5.60 -10.12
N TYR A 34 -2.36 4.86 -10.33
CA TYR A 34 -2.27 3.47 -9.88
C TYR A 34 -2.28 3.37 -8.35
N ILE A 35 -1.57 4.27 -7.65
CA ILE A 35 -1.64 4.35 -6.18
C ILE A 35 -3.06 4.69 -5.71
N SER A 36 -3.73 5.62 -6.39
CA SER A 36 -5.13 5.96 -6.09
C SER A 36 -6.07 4.76 -6.24
N GLN A 37 -5.89 3.95 -7.29
CA GLN A 37 -6.66 2.72 -7.50
C GLN A 37 -6.39 1.68 -6.41
N VAL A 38 -5.13 1.53 -5.98
CA VAL A 38 -4.78 0.64 -4.85
C VAL A 38 -5.48 1.07 -3.56
N ILE A 39 -5.51 2.38 -3.27
CA ILE A 39 -6.20 2.92 -2.10
C ILE A 39 -7.70 2.63 -2.15
N LYS A 40 -8.32 2.78 -3.32
CA LYS A 40 -9.76 2.50 -3.54
C LYS A 40 -10.10 1.00 -3.48
N GLY A 41 -9.10 0.13 -3.64
CA GLY A 41 -9.28 -1.31 -3.74
C GLY A 41 -9.56 -1.80 -5.17
N ASP A 42 -9.44 -0.92 -6.16
CA ASP A 42 -9.63 -1.23 -7.59
C ASP A 42 -8.40 -1.93 -8.20
N ALA A 43 -7.25 -1.85 -7.53
CA ALA A 43 -6.00 -2.48 -7.91
C ALA A 43 -5.27 -3.05 -6.70
N GLN A 44 -4.33 -3.97 -6.94
CA GLN A 44 -3.46 -4.51 -5.90
C GLN A 44 -1.99 -4.30 -6.26
N LEU A 45 -1.17 -4.06 -5.24
CA LEU A 45 0.27 -4.08 -5.37
C LEU A 45 0.73 -5.52 -5.61
N SER A 46 1.62 -5.74 -6.57
CA SER A 46 2.34 -7.01 -6.67
C SER A 46 3.20 -7.23 -5.42
N VAL A 47 3.60 -8.47 -5.15
CA VAL A 47 4.44 -8.81 -3.99
C VAL A 47 5.72 -7.97 -3.94
N ILE A 48 6.37 -7.76 -5.08
CA ILE A 48 7.57 -6.91 -5.19
C ILE A 48 7.24 -5.46 -4.81
N LYS A 49 6.15 -4.89 -5.33
CA LYS A 49 5.74 -3.52 -5.00
C LYS A 49 5.29 -3.38 -3.56
N MET A 50 4.67 -4.40 -2.97
CA MET A 50 4.37 -4.43 -1.53
C MET A 50 5.65 -4.38 -0.70
N LYS A 51 6.68 -5.17 -1.04
CA LYS A 51 7.98 -5.12 -0.35
C LYS A 51 8.62 -3.73 -0.44
N MET A 52 8.67 -3.16 -1.64
CA MET A 52 9.19 -1.82 -1.87
C MET A 52 8.39 -0.76 -1.10
N THR A 53 7.06 -0.89 -1.05
CA THR A 53 6.21 0.04 -0.31
C THR A 53 6.45 -0.05 1.20
N ALA A 54 6.68 -1.26 1.71
CA ALA A 54 7.03 -1.50 3.10
C ALA A 54 8.40 -0.86 3.43
N ASP A 55 9.37 -1.00 2.53
CA ASP A 55 10.68 -0.34 2.64
C ASP A 55 10.57 1.18 2.61
N PHE A 56 9.69 1.74 1.77
CA PHE A 56 9.45 3.18 1.67
C PHE A 56 8.86 3.77 2.96
N PHE A 57 7.97 3.04 3.63
CA PHE A 57 7.35 3.46 4.90
C PHE A 57 8.08 2.97 6.15
N GLU A 58 9.20 2.25 5.98
CA GLU A 58 9.96 1.61 7.05
C GLU A 58 9.08 0.70 7.95
N CYS A 59 8.18 -0.07 7.32
CA CYS A 59 7.25 -0.98 7.99
C CYS A 59 7.34 -2.41 7.45
N HIS A 60 6.58 -3.33 8.03
CA HIS A 60 6.42 -4.67 7.47
C HIS A 60 5.30 -4.74 6.42
N MET A 61 5.38 -5.69 5.48
CA MET A 61 4.41 -5.81 4.38
C MET A 61 2.99 -6.11 4.86
N ASP A 62 2.85 -6.85 5.94
CA ASP A 62 1.58 -7.19 6.59
C ASP A 62 0.91 -5.96 7.22
N GLU A 63 1.65 -4.88 7.48
CA GLU A 63 1.11 -3.61 8.00
C GLU A 63 0.54 -2.71 6.89
N LEU A 64 0.69 -3.08 5.62
CA LEU A 64 0.17 -2.30 4.48
C LEU A 64 -1.30 -2.59 4.15
N VAL A 65 -1.89 -3.61 4.78
CA VAL A 65 -3.26 -4.07 4.50
C VAL A 65 -4.01 -4.39 5.79
N HIS A 66 -5.33 -4.23 5.75
CA HIS A 66 -6.20 -4.76 6.79
C HIS A 66 -6.45 -6.24 6.53
N TRP A 67 -6.19 -7.11 7.51
CA TRP A 67 -6.47 -8.54 7.40
C TRP A 67 -7.92 -8.82 7.79
N ILE A 68 -8.63 -9.56 6.93
CA ILE A 68 -9.99 -10.02 7.21
C ILE A 68 -9.92 -11.48 7.63
N TYR A 69 -10.46 -11.76 8.82
CA TYR A 69 -10.64 -13.09 9.37
C TYR A 69 -12.12 -13.44 9.24
N ASP A 70 -12.46 -14.25 8.25
CA ASP A 70 -13.76 -14.92 8.17
C ASP A 70 -13.75 -16.18 9.01
#